data_AF-A0A921FYV9-F1
#
_entry.id   AF-A0A921FYV9-F1
#
_cell.length_a   1.000
_cell.length_b   1.000
_cell.length_c   1.000
_cell.angle_alpha   90.00
_cell.angle_beta   90.00
_cell.angle_gamma   90.00
#
_symmetry.space_group_name_H-M   'P 1'
#
loop_
_entity.id
_entity.type
_entity.pdbx_description
1 polymer ?
#
loop_
_entity_poly.entity_id
_entity_poly.type
_entity_poly.pdbx_seq_one_letter_code
_entity_poly.pdbx_strand_id
1 'polypeptide(L)'
;MQVGEIMAKGQFRIEGIEDIKKGMYKLQKIPQKHVTSSARKGMNVVLKDARASAPVDEGYLKQGMKLKGERSAAKAKKVYQVVFDDRYNHI
;
A
#
# COMPACT_ATOMS: atom_id res chain seq x y z
N MET A 1 -45.86 -3.26 10.68
CA MET A 1 -45.03 -4.05 9.74
C MET A 1 -45.33 -3.49 8.35
N GLN A 2 -44.48 -2.61 7.83
CA GLN A 2 -44.67 -2.00 6.52
C GLN A 2 -43.34 -2.15 5.79
N VAL A 3 -43.26 -3.20 4.98
CA VAL A 3 -42.08 -3.55 4.17
C VAL A 3 -42.19 -2.69 2.91
N GLY A 4 -41.25 -1.76 2.72
CA GLY A 4 -41.23 -0.86 1.56
C GLY A 4 -40.85 -1.61 0.29
N GLU A 5 -41.78 -1.70 -0.65
CA GLU A 5 -41.57 -2.18 -2.02
C GLU A 5 -40.88 -1.08 -2.84
N ILE A 6 -39.74 -1.39 -3.45
CA ILE A 6 -39.13 -0.54 -4.48
C ILE A 6 -39.57 -1.10 -5.83
N MET A 7 -40.60 -0.51 -6.42
CA MET A 7 -41.25 -0.97 -7.65
C MET A 7 -40.55 -0.42 -8.90
N ALA A 8 -39.74 -1.25 -9.57
CA ALA A 8 -39.37 -1.05 -10.98
C ALA A 8 -40.43 -1.73 -11.87
N LYS A 9 -40.80 -1.11 -12.99
CA LYS A 9 -41.87 -1.53 -13.91
C LYS A 9 -41.72 -3.00 -14.37
N GLY A 10 -42.39 -3.92 -13.69
CA GLY A 10 -42.47 -5.35 -14.01
C GLY A 10 -42.56 -6.17 -12.71
N GLN A 11 -43.59 -7.01 -12.55
CA GLN A 11 -43.84 -7.78 -11.33
C GLN A 11 -42.83 -8.93 -11.16
N PHE A 12 -41.59 -8.61 -10.80
CA PHE A 12 -40.60 -9.61 -10.39
C PHE A 12 -40.47 -9.60 -8.87
N ARG A 13 -40.93 -10.67 -8.22
CA ARG A 13 -40.72 -10.90 -6.79
C ARG A 13 -39.31 -11.43 -6.60
N ILE A 14 -38.42 -10.58 -6.12
CA ILE A 14 -37.03 -10.98 -5.82
C ILE A 14 -36.99 -11.55 -4.39
N GLU A 15 -37.13 -12.87 -4.28
CA GLU A 15 -37.01 -13.58 -3.00
C GLU A 15 -35.52 -13.72 -2.60
N GLY A 16 -35.21 -13.54 -1.31
CA GLY A 16 -33.85 -13.70 -0.77
C GLY A 16 -32.98 -12.43 -0.72
N ILE A 17 -33.44 -11.29 -1.23
CA ILE A 17 -32.66 -10.03 -1.20
C ILE A 17 -32.42 -9.52 0.22
N GLU A 18 -33.35 -9.82 1.14
CA GLU A 18 -33.27 -9.44 2.54
C GLU A 18 -32.21 -10.25 3.30
N ASP A 19 -32.05 -11.53 2.95
CA ASP A 19 -31.04 -12.41 3.55
C ASP A 19 -29.64 -12.06 3.06
N ILE A 20 -29.51 -11.68 1.79
CA ILE A 20 -28.27 -11.13 1.24
C ILE A 20 -27.89 -9.84 1.98
N LYS A 21 -28.84 -8.92 2.20
CA LYS A 21 -28.60 -7.70 2.99
C LYS A 21 -28.18 -8.03 4.42
N LYS A 22 -28.85 -8.98 5.10
CA LYS A 22 -28.48 -9.43 6.46
C LYS A 22 -27.08 -10.05 6.50
N GLY A 23 -26.71 -10.84 5.50
CA GLY A 23 -25.36 -11.38 5.34
C GLY A 23 -24.32 -10.28 5.19
N MET A 24 -24.58 -9.31 4.30
CA MET A 24 -23.68 -8.18 4.07
C MET A 24 -23.50 -7.31 5.33
N TYR A 25 -24.59 -7.02 6.06
CA TYR A 25 -24.53 -6.30 7.34
C TYR A 25 -23.73 -7.04 8.42
N LYS A 26 -23.81 -8.38 8.47
CA LYS A 26 -23.00 -9.19 9.38
C LYS A 26 -21.51 -9.13 9.03
N LEU A 27 -21.19 -9.18 7.74
CA LEU A 27 -19.80 -9.03 7.24
C LEU A 27 -19.22 -7.64 7.55
N GLN A 28 -20.05 -6.59 7.48
CA GLN A 28 -19.65 -5.22 7.85
C GLN A 28 -19.39 -5.06 9.36
N LYS A 29 -19.99 -5.91 10.21
CA LYS A 29 -19.80 -5.91 11.67
C LYS A 29 -18.63 -6.79 12.15
N ILE A 30 -17.81 -7.32 11.24
CA ILE A 30 -16.64 -8.11 11.64
C ILE A 30 -15.66 -7.20 12.40
N PRO A 31 -15.24 -7.58 13.61
CA PRO A 31 -14.25 -6.81 14.35
C PRO A 31 -12.99 -6.58 13.50
N GLN A 32 -12.55 -5.33 13.42
CA GLN A 32 -11.43 -4.88 12.59
C GLN A 32 -10.16 -5.74 12.77
N LYS A 33 -9.92 -6.29 13.98
CA LYS A 33 -8.81 -7.22 14.28
C LYS A 33 -8.77 -8.47 13.39
N HIS A 34 -9.92 -9.01 12.98
CA HIS A 34 -9.98 -10.20 12.12
C HIS A 34 -9.80 -9.84 10.64
N VAL A 35 -10.31 -8.68 10.24
CA VAL A 35 -10.15 -8.16 8.86
C VAL A 35 -8.68 -7.82 8.61
N THR A 36 -8.05 -7.05 9.51
CA THR A 36 -6.64 -6.64 9.38
C THR A 36 -5.69 -7.83 9.42
N SER A 37 -5.96 -8.84 10.26
CA SER A 37 -5.11 -10.04 10.30
C SER A 37 -5.25 -10.90 9.03
N SER A 38 -6.47 -11.03 8.49
CA SER A 38 -6.70 -11.76 7.23
C SER A 38 -6.09 -11.03 6.04
N ALA A 39 -6.26 -9.70 5.96
CA ALA A 39 -5.63 -8.87 4.93
C ALA A 39 -4.09 -8.95 4.97
N ARG A 40 -3.48 -8.88 6.16
CA ARG A 40 -2.03 -9.09 6.33
C ARG A 40 -1.57 -10.46 5.81
N LYS A 41 -2.33 -11.53 6.07
CA LYS A 41 -1.99 -12.87 5.57
C LYS A 41 -2.05 -12.93 4.04
N GLY A 42 -3.02 -12.27 3.41
CA GLY A 42 -3.07 -12.14 1.95
C GLY A 42 -1.86 -11.38 1.39
N MET A 43 -1.49 -10.26 2.02
CA MET A 43 -0.34 -9.44 1.62
C MET A 43 1.00 -10.19 1.75
N ASN A 44 1.13 -11.14 2.67
CA ASN A 44 2.36 -11.91 2.86
C ASN A 44 2.74 -12.74 1.62
N VAL A 45 1.78 -13.15 0.79
CA VAL A 45 2.08 -13.90 -0.45
C VAL A 45 2.81 -12.99 -1.44
N VAL A 46 2.25 -11.79 -1.67
CA VAL A 46 2.86 -10.76 -2.52
C VAL A 46 4.22 -10.33 -1.99
N LEU A 47 4.37 -10.18 -0.67
CA LEU A 47 5.66 -9.85 -0.06
C LEU A 47 6.72 -10.92 -0.30
N LYS A 48 6.36 -12.21 -0.25
CA LYS A 48 7.29 -13.30 -0.51
C LYS A 48 7.72 -13.32 -1.98
N ASP A 49 6.77 -13.15 -2.89
CA ASP A 49 7.04 -13.08 -4.32
C ASP A 49 7.96 -11.90 -4.66
N ALA A 50 7.62 -10.70 -4.17
CA ALA A 50 8.43 -9.50 -4.35
C ALA A 50 9.85 -9.64 -3.80
N ARG A 51 10.04 -10.38 -2.70
CA ARG A 51 11.37 -10.67 -2.14
C ARG A 51 12.14 -11.69 -2.97
N ALA A 52 11.46 -12.69 -3.54
CA ALA A 52 12.08 -13.69 -4.40
C ALA A 52 12.51 -13.08 -5.75
N SER A 53 11.75 -12.10 -6.25
CA SER A 53 12.08 -11.36 -7.47
C SER A 53 12.97 -10.14 -7.23
N ALA A 54 13.28 -9.81 -5.98
CA ALA A 54 14.08 -8.64 -5.68
C ALA A 54 15.52 -8.85 -6.21
N PRO A 55 16.11 -7.84 -6.86
CA PRO A 55 17.54 -7.88 -7.19
C PRO A 55 18.35 -7.97 -5.89
N VAL A 56 19.51 -8.60 -5.97
CA VAL A 56 20.44 -8.71 -4.83
C VAL A 56 20.86 -7.30 -4.40
N ASP A 57 20.81 -7.02 -3.10
CA ASP A 57 21.34 -5.76 -2.57
C ASP A 57 22.87 -5.82 -2.56
N GLU A 58 23.47 -5.31 -3.63
CA GLU A 58 24.92 -5.20 -3.79
C GLU A 58 25.51 -3.99 -3.05
N GLY A 59 24.66 -3.15 -2.42
CA GLY A 59 25.07 -2.03 -1.59
C GLY A 59 25.53 -0.79 -2.35
N TYR A 60 25.41 -0.75 -3.69
CA TYR A 60 25.86 0.36 -4.53
C TYR A 60 25.22 1.69 -4.18
N LEU A 61 23.93 1.69 -3.81
CA LEU A 61 23.27 2.90 -3.37
C LEU A 61 23.96 3.50 -2.13
N LYS A 62 24.31 2.64 -1.17
CA LYS A 62 24.99 3.04 0.07
C LYS A 62 26.43 3.48 -0.19
N GLN A 63 27.13 2.81 -1.09
CA GLN A 63 28.51 3.14 -1.47
C GLN A 63 28.60 4.44 -2.29
N GLY A 64 27.61 4.70 -3.14
CA GLY A 64 27.55 5.90 -3.97
C GLY A 64 27.03 7.14 -3.26
N MET A 65 26.54 7.05 -2.01
CA MET A 65 26.13 8.24 -1.26
C MET A 65 27.35 9.08 -0.84
N LYS A 66 27.39 10.34 -1.30
CA LYS A 66 28.47 11.28 -1.05
C LYS A 66 27.94 12.60 -0.50
N LEU A 67 28.72 13.22 0.39
CA LEU A 67 28.44 14.57 0.86
C LEU A 67 29.20 15.58 -0.01
N LYS A 68 28.46 16.36 -0.79
CA LYS A 68 29.00 17.47 -1.58
C LYS A 68 28.86 18.75 -0.79
N GLY A 69 30.00 19.27 -0.32
CA GLY A 69 30.03 20.53 0.39
C GLY A 69 29.86 21.71 -0.57
N GLU A 70 29.08 22.71 -0.15
CA GLU A 70 28.92 23.97 -0.90
C GLU A 70 30.27 24.67 -1.09
N ARG A 71 30.46 25.32 -2.24
CA ARG A 71 31.64 26.14 -2.52
C ARG A 71 31.38 27.54 -1.97
N SER A 72 31.78 27.77 -0.73
CA SER A 72 31.49 29.04 -0.05
C SER A 72 32.34 30.20 -0.57
N ALA A 73 31.71 31.35 -0.81
CA ALA A 73 32.39 32.59 -1.15
C ALA A 73 32.89 33.37 0.09
N ALA A 74 32.35 33.08 1.28
CA ALA A 74 32.67 33.77 2.53
C ALA A 74 33.06 32.77 3.64
N LYS A 75 33.75 33.22 4.69
CA LYS A 75 34.07 32.35 5.84
C LYS A 75 32.82 32.14 6.72
N ALA A 76 32.06 31.09 6.42
CA ALA A 76 30.91 30.63 7.20
C ALA A 76 30.93 29.10 7.39
N LYS A 77 30.00 28.56 8.19
CA LYS A 77 29.84 27.12 8.38
C LYS A 77 29.44 26.46 7.06
N LYS A 78 30.13 25.38 6.69
CA LYS A 78 29.89 24.66 5.43
C LYS A 78 28.61 23.83 5.50
N VAL A 79 27.75 23.97 4.51
CA VAL A 79 26.56 23.12 4.30
C VAL A 79 26.92 21.99 3.34
N TYR A 80 26.41 20.79 3.61
CA TYR A 80 26.62 19.61 2.79
C TYR A 80 25.30 19.15 2.19
N GLN A 81 25.31 18.89 0.89
CA GLN A 81 24.23 18.22 0.17
C GLN A 81 24.56 16.73 0.07
N VAL A 82 23.56 15.89 0.31
CA VAL A 82 23.67 14.46 -0.02
C VAL A 82 23.45 14.31 -1.52
N VAL A 83 24.46 13.79 -2.22
CA VAL A 83 24.46 13.60 -3.68
C VAL A 83 24.94 12.18 -3.98
N PHE A 84 24.43 11.58 -5.05
CA PHE A 84 24.92 10.29 -5.53
C PHE A 84 26.19 10.49 -6.37
N ASP A 85 27.20 9.65 -6.18
CA ASP A 85 28.46 9.73 -6.94
C ASP A 85 28.25 9.19 -8.36
N ASP A 86 28.48 10.06 -9.35
CA ASP A 86 28.29 9.79 -10.77
C ASP A 86 29.04 8.53 -11.25
N ARG A 87 30.12 8.13 -10.55
CA ARG A 87 30.86 6.90 -10.84
C ARG A 87 30.03 5.64 -10.66
N TYR A 88 28.94 5.66 -9.90
CA TYR A 88 28.06 4.52 -9.70
C TYR A 88 26.84 4.52 -10.63
N ASN A 89 26.73 5.49 -11.56
CA ASN A 89 25.57 5.66 -12.45
C ASN A 89 25.61 4.79 -13.72
N HIS A 90 26.52 3.81 -13.80
CA HIS A 90 26.68 2.89 -14.93
C HIS A 90 26.36 1.44 -14.56
N ILE A 91 25.87 1.24 -13.33
CA ILE A 91 25.56 -0.05 -12.71
C ILE A 91 24.04 -0.24 -12.71
#